data_AF-A0A117LPU7-F1
#
_entry.id   AF-A0A117LPU7-F1
#
_cell.length_a   1.000
_cell.length_b   1.000
_cell.length_c   1.000
_cell.angle_alpha   90.00
_cell.angle_beta   90.00
_cell.angle_gamma   90.00
#
_symmetry.space_group_name_H-M   'P 1'
#
loop_
_entity.id
_entity.type
_entity.pdbx_description
1 polymer ?
#
loop_
_entity_poly.entity_id
_entity_poly.type
_entity_poly.pdbx_seq_one_letter_code
_entity_poly.pdbx_strand_id
1 'polypeptide(L)' 'YEMQEGEVDTGRFESALGKIREWDYDRDAPIPLGTFYSIEKPVYEEKFQALTAGKPDRRVLARKVLEERR' A
#
# COMPACT_ATOMS: atom_id res chain seq x y z
N TYR A 1 -6.87 7.60 -14.80
CA TYR A 1 -5.91 7.18 -15.83
C TYR A 1 -4.81 6.38 -15.16
N GLU A 2 -4.13 5.49 -15.88
CA GLU A 2 -3.02 4.72 -15.33
C GLU A 2 -1.73 5.56 -15.37
N MET A 3 -1.04 5.65 -14.24
CA MET A 3 0.21 6.39 -14.15
C MET A 3 1.32 5.71 -14.96
N GLN A 4 2.17 6.52 -15.59
CA GLN A 4 3.32 5.99 -16.33
C GLN A 4 4.50 5.72 -15.42
N GLU A 5 5.36 4.78 -15.84
CA GLU A 5 6.61 4.49 -15.14
C GLU A 5 7.49 5.77 -15.09
N GLY A 6 7.98 6.10 -13.89
CA GLY A 6 8.76 7.32 -13.66
C GLY A 6 7.95 8.60 -13.40
N GLU A 7 6.62 8.56 -13.51
CA GLU A 7 5.76 9.71 -13.17
C GLU A 7 5.80 10.04 -11.67
N VAL A 8 6.04 9.02 -10.83
CA VAL A 8 6.23 9.15 -9.38
C VAL A 8 7.42 8.31 -8.95
N ASP A 9 8.28 8.88 -8.11
CA ASP A 9 9.27 8.14 -7.35
C ASP A 9 8.57 7.47 -6.16
N THR A 10 8.23 6.19 -6.32
CA THR A 10 7.49 5.41 -5.33
C THR A 10 8.24 5.22 -4.01
N GLY A 11 9.56 5.43 -3.98
CA GLY A 11 10.35 5.42 -2.76
C GLY A 11 10.29 6.73 -1.96
N ARG A 12 9.79 7.81 -2.57
CA ARG A 12 9.83 9.17 -2.01
C ARG A 12 8.44 9.70 -1.69
N PHE A 13 8.19 9.90 -0.39
CA PHE A 13 6.90 10.36 0.12
C PHE A 13 6.40 11.66 -0.54
N GLU A 14 7.27 12.67 -0.68
CA GLU A 14 6.89 13.95 -1.28
C GLU A 14 6.50 13.82 -2.76
N SER A 15 7.10 12.88 -3.49
CA SER A 15 6.74 12.62 -4.90
C SER A 15 5.32 12.05 -4.98
N ALA A 16 5.01 11.07 -4.13
CA ALA A 16 3.68 10.50 -4.02
C ALA A 16 2.62 11.55 -3.61
N LEU A 17 2.95 12.36 -2.60
CA LEU A 17 2.05 13.39 -2.08
C LEU A 17 1.74 14.48 -3.10
N GLY A 18 2.73 14.87 -3.91
CA GLY A 18 2.53 15.79 -5.04
C GLY A 18 1.48 15.24 -6.00
N LYS A 19 1.62 13.98 -6.39
CA LYS A 19 0.71 13.32 -7.34
C LYS A 19 -0.72 13.14 -6.79
N ILE A 20 -0.86 12.71 -5.54
CA ILE A 20 -2.17 12.48 -4.91
C ILE A 20 -2.98 13.78 -4.84
N ARG A 21 -2.31 14.91 -4.62
CA ARG A 21 -2.94 16.24 -4.53
C ARG A 21 -3.42 16.80 -5.87
N GLU A 22 -3.05 16.20 -6.99
CA GLU A 22 -3.58 16.60 -8.30
C GLU A 22 -5.06 16.21 -8.46
N TRP A 23 -5.54 15.26 -7.65
CA TRP A 23 -6.94 14.88 -7.68
C TRP A 23 -7.79 15.93 -6.96
N ASP A 24 -8.53 16.70 -7.76
CA ASP A 24 -9.60 17.57 -7.30
C ASP A 24 -10.84 16.74 -6.92
N TYR A 25 -11.16 16.67 -5.63
CA TYR A 25 -12.30 15.92 -5.10
C TYR A 25 -13.65 16.62 -5.30
N ASP A 26 -13.65 17.92 -5.60
CA ASP A 26 -14.88 18.71 -5.77
C ASP A 26 -15.41 18.67 -7.22
N ARG A 27 -14.70 17.96 -8.11
CA ARG A 27 -15.01 17.87 -9.53
C ARG A 27 -14.86 16.44 -10.02
N ASP A 28 -15.58 16.13 -11.10
CA ASP A 28 -15.38 14.88 -11.83
C ASP A 28 -14.07 14.99 -12.65
N ALA A 29 -12.95 14.72 -11.97
CA ALA A 29 -11.59 14.83 -12.49
C ALA A 29 -10.97 13.44 -12.68
N PRO A 30 -10.08 13.26 -13.67
CA PRO A 30 -9.35 12.01 -13.87
C PRO A 30 -8.54 11.61 -12.63
N ILE A 31 -8.81 10.42 -12.12
CA ILE A 31 -8.13 9.88 -10.94
C ILE A 31 -6.87 9.14 -11.38
N PRO A 32 -5.66 9.49 -10.90
CA PRO A 32 -4.48 8.70 -11.16
C PRO A 32 -4.60 7.33 -10.46
N LEU A 33 -4.31 6.26 -11.20
CA LEU A 33 -4.34 4.87 -10.72
C LEU A 33 -2.94 4.27 -10.86
N GLY A 34 -2.49 3.56 -9.82
CA GLY A 34 -1.18 2.94 -9.76
C GLY A 34 -0.58 2.96 -8.36
N THR A 35 0.68 2.55 -8.25
CA THR A 35 1.43 2.63 -6.99
C THR A 35 2.02 4.03 -6.86
N PHE A 36 1.51 4.81 -5.92
CA PHE A 36 2.07 6.14 -5.60
C PHE A 36 3.28 6.05 -4.68
N TYR A 37 3.24 5.15 -3.69
CA TYR A 37 4.26 5.03 -2.66
C TYR A 37 4.39 3.58 -2.20
N SER A 38 5.62 3.08 -2.18
CA SER A 38 5.95 1.74 -1.72
C SER A 38 7.35 1.73 -1.13
N ILE A 39 7.45 1.45 0.17
CA ILE A 39 8.72 1.28 0.86
C ILE A 39 8.63 0.11 1.83
N GLU A 40 9.77 -0.48 2.15
CA GLU A 40 9.88 -1.48 3.20
C GLU A 40 10.10 -0.81 4.56
N LYS A 41 9.27 -1.15 5.54
CA LYS A 41 9.38 -0.70 6.93
C LYS A 41 9.03 -1.86 7.88
N PRO A 42 9.65 -1.91 9.08
CA PRO A 42 9.27 -2.88 10.09
C PRO A 42 7.79 -2.77 10.44
N VAL A 43 7.09 -3.89 10.53
CA VAL A 43 5.71 -3.92 11.01
C VAL A 43 5.65 -3.92 12.55
N TYR A 44 4.47 -3.67 13.12
CA TYR A 44 4.27 -3.64 14.57
C TYR A 44 4.70 -4.96 15.23
N GLU A 45 4.29 -6.08 14.64
CA GLU A 45 4.55 -7.43 15.14
C GLU A 45 6.04 -7.77 15.21
N GLU A 46 6.87 -7.20 14.33
CA GLU A 46 8.33 -7.41 14.38
C GLU A 46 8.95 -6.84 15.66
N LYS A 47 8.43 -5.73 16.19
CA LYS A 47 8.94 -5.11 17.43
C LYS A 47 8.22 -5.58 18.69
N PHE A 48 6.99 -6.05 18.56
CA PHE A 48 6.12 -6.40 19.70
C PHE A 48 5.71 -7.88 19.69
N GLN A 49 6.64 -8.76 19.31
CA GLN A 49 6.38 -10.21 19.20
C GLN A 49 5.79 -10.83 20.47
N ALA A 50 6.15 -10.32 21.66
CA ALA A 50 5.62 -10.79 22.94
C ALA A 50 4.10 -10.56 23.07
N LEU A 51 3.55 -9.50 22.46
CA LEU A 51 2.11 -9.19 22.48
C LEU A 51 1.31 -9.98 21.43
N THR A 52 2.01 -10.57 20.46
CA THR A 52 1.42 -11.40 19.40
C THR A 52 1.82 -12.87 19.48
N ALA A 53 2.54 -13.27 20.53
CA ALA A 53 2.96 -14.64 20.75
C ALA A 53 1.75 -15.58 20.74
N GLY A 54 1.80 -16.60 19.88
CA GLY A 54 0.73 -17.59 19.71
C GLY A 54 -0.35 -17.23 18.67
N LYS A 55 -0.33 -16.03 18.08
CA LYS A 55 -1.20 -15.72 16.94
C LYS A 55 -0.57 -16.23 15.63
N PRO A 56 -1.34 -16.86 14.73
CA PRO A 56 -0.81 -17.31 13.45
C PRO A 56 -0.37 -16.12 12.60
N ASP A 57 0.63 -16.33 11.73
CA ASP A 57 1.05 -15.32 10.76
C ASP A 57 -0.14 -14.93 9.88
N ARG A 58 -0.51 -13.64 9.94
CA ARG A 58 -1.64 -13.06 9.21
C ARG A 58 -1.49 -13.23 7.69
N ARG A 59 -0.27 -13.17 7.14
CA ARG A 59 -0.02 -13.35 5.70
C ARG A 59 -0.28 -14.78 5.27
N VAL A 60 0.06 -15.76 6.11
CA VAL A 60 -0.23 -17.18 5.86
C VAL A 60 -1.74 -17.41 5.88
N LEU A 61 -2.44 -16.86 6.87
CA LEU A 61 -3.90 -16.93 6.95
C LEU A 61 -4.58 -16.28 5.73
N ALA A 62 -4.13 -15.08 5.32
CA ALA A 62 -4.70 -14.39 4.17
C ALA A 62 -4.55 -15.21 2.88
N ARG A 63 -3.38 -15.81 2.66
CA ARG A 63 -3.12 -16.68 1.51
C ARG A 63 -4.05 -17.89 1.50
N LYS A 64 -4.18 -18.57 2.64
CA LYS A 64 -5.07 -19.73 2.79
C LYS A 64 -6.52 -19.38 2.42
N VAL A 65 -7.04 -18.26 2.90
CA VAL A 65 -8.40 -17.80 2.59
C VAL A 65 -8.58 -17.49 1.09
N LEU A 66 -7.56 -16.92 0.45
CA LEU A 66 -7.61 -16.63 -0.99
C LEU A 66 -7.55 -17.91 -1.83
N GLU A 67 -6.78 -18.91 -1.40
CA GLU A 67 -6.69 -20.22 -2.05
C GLU A 67 -7.98 -21.04 -1.88
N GLU A 68 -8.61 -21.00 -0.71
CA GLU A 68 -9.88 -21.71 -0.44
C GLU A 68 -11.07 -21.14 -1.23
N ARG A 69 -10.97 -19.90 -1.74
CA ARG A 69 -12.01 -19.24 -2.52
C ARG A 69 -11.77 -19.28 -4.04
N ARG A 70 -10.74 -20.00 -4.48
CA ARG A 70 -10.37 -20.17 -5.89
C ARG A 70 -10.94 -21.47 -6.45
#